data_AF-A0A3N2B9B4-F1
#
_entry.id   AF-A0A3N2B9B4-F1
#
_cell.length_a   1.000
_cell.length_b   1.000
_cell.length_c   1.000
_cell.angle_alpha   90.00
_cell.angle_beta   90.00
_cell.angle_gamma   90.00
#
_symmetry.space_group_name_H-M   'P 1'
#
loop_
_entity.id
_entity.type
_entity.pdbx_description
1 polymer ?
#
loop_
_entity_poly.entity_id
_entity_poly.type
_entity_poly.pdbx_seq_one_letter_code
_entity_poly.pdbx_strand_id
1 'polypeptide(L)'
;MTSLGTRRPSTPRRPGAPATARARSTSSKTPATTKQSRSKQPASKQSASTRAGGNAEQAQHDAQGALSYYLIAGSSVLLVIIGVTMVFSASIIDSMHGNEGNPYLGGQRQIIFAIAGIVLGAIASRLPVALYRKLAWPAVIAGLALQAAVYTPYGVYGGGNRNSLWIPGVNQIIQPAEFLKLGLALFLGLVLARKAHQLHDWRHVLVPGALMAGVAALFVVLGGDLGTMLVVVTLTVGAYFVAGLPMRWFAAAGVLGSGALAFLLIAAPYRMDRIRFFLGMEDDPEVIARLGYQVTHGLRALGTGGVSGVGLGASREKWAYLPEAETDYILAIIGEELGLLGTLVVILLFAALAVGLFRVIRRHRDPFVQIATGGIAAWILGQALINIGVVVNLLPVIGVPLPLVSAGGSSLLATLLALGIVLAFARDEPGARRAATSRPSVVARSLAVMGQGRRG
;
A
#
# COMPACT_ATOMS: atom_id res chain seq x y z
N MET A 1 39.67 56.49 -2.80
CA MET A 1 40.77 57.39 -3.20
C MET A 1 40.95 57.20 -4.70
N THR A 2 40.30 58.02 -5.54
CA THR A 2 40.89 59.19 -6.27
C THR A 2 42.09 58.76 -7.16
N SER A 3 42.22 59.09 -8.45
CA SER A 3 41.49 60.01 -9.34
C SER A 3 42.14 59.99 -10.74
N LEU A 4 41.38 60.43 -11.76
CA LEU A 4 41.80 61.04 -13.05
C LEU A 4 42.47 60.15 -14.12
N GLY A 5 42.09 60.14 -15.40
CA GLY A 5 41.14 60.96 -16.16
C GLY A 5 41.79 61.55 -17.43
N THR A 6 40.96 61.77 -18.47
CA THR A 6 41.15 62.56 -19.73
C THR A 6 41.55 61.78 -21.00
N ARG A 7 41.07 62.07 -22.22
CA ARG A 7 39.95 62.87 -22.81
C ARG A 7 39.76 62.42 -24.29
N ARG A 8 38.51 62.55 -24.76
CA ARG A 8 37.84 62.46 -26.09
C ARG A 8 38.38 63.45 -27.18
N PRO A 9 37.71 63.72 -28.35
CA PRO A 9 36.79 62.97 -29.28
C PRO A 9 37.05 63.25 -30.80
N SER A 10 36.18 62.76 -31.71
CA SER A 10 35.64 63.38 -32.98
C SER A 10 35.55 62.36 -34.13
N THR A 11 34.59 62.28 -35.07
CA THR A 11 33.25 62.85 -35.40
C THR A 11 32.67 61.99 -36.57
N PRO A 12 31.41 62.19 -36.99
CA PRO A 12 30.59 61.23 -37.77
C PRO A 12 30.38 61.62 -39.25
N ARG A 13 29.67 60.77 -40.03
CA ARG A 13 28.83 61.02 -41.26
C ARG A 13 28.91 59.78 -42.18
N ARG A 14 27.93 59.36 -43.00
CA ARG A 14 26.60 59.84 -43.43
C ARG A 14 25.87 58.66 -44.15
N PRO A 15 24.53 58.71 -44.30
CA PRO A 15 23.74 57.85 -45.19
C PRO A 15 23.54 58.46 -46.58
N GLY A 16 23.15 57.65 -47.57
CA GLY A 16 22.79 58.12 -48.91
C GLY A 16 21.98 57.10 -49.73
N ALA A 17 20.67 57.34 -49.83
CA ALA A 17 19.86 57.09 -51.04
C ALA A 17 20.10 58.28 -52.03
N PRO A 18 19.58 58.38 -53.29
CA PRO A 18 18.24 57.95 -53.73
C PRO A 18 18.02 57.58 -55.23
N ALA A 19 16.79 57.07 -55.49
CA ALA A 19 15.87 57.31 -56.62
C ALA A 19 16.33 57.24 -58.09
N THR A 20 15.57 56.47 -58.89
CA THR A 20 14.85 57.01 -60.07
C THR A 20 13.59 56.21 -60.39
N ALA A 21 12.53 56.94 -60.70
CA ALA A 21 11.21 56.51 -61.12
C ALA A 21 11.05 56.48 -62.64
N ARG A 22 10.15 55.62 -63.15
CA ARG A 22 9.31 55.76 -64.37
C ARG A 22 8.70 54.37 -64.66
N ALA A 23 7.54 54.18 -65.27
CA ALA A 23 6.28 54.90 -65.40
C ALA A 23 5.28 53.88 -66.03
N ARG A 24 4.01 54.02 -65.65
CA ARG A 24 2.76 53.58 -66.28
C ARG A 24 2.82 52.80 -67.62
N SER A 25 2.06 51.70 -67.68
CA SER A 25 1.02 51.54 -68.71
C SER A 25 -0.12 50.63 -68.26
N THR A 26 -1.32 51.15 -68.40
CA THR A 26 -2.63 50.53 -68.23
C THR A 26 -2.91 49.45 -69.28
N SER A 27 -3.55 48.35 -68.91
CA SER A 27 -4.55 47.70 -69.76
C SER A 27 -5.50 46.85 -68.93
N SER A 28 -6.78 47.21 -69.03
CA SER A 28 -7.95 46.46 -68.62
C SER A 28 -8.02 45.09 -69.32
N LYS A 29 -8.58 44.09 -68.62
CA LYS A 29 -9.57 43.11 -69.13
C LYS A 29 -9.87 42.03 -68.07
N THR A 30 -11.07 42.10 -67.51
CA THR A 30 -11.87 40.96 -67.02
C THR A 30 -13.14 40.96 -67.90
N PRO A 31 -13.91 39.86 -68.07
CA PRO A 31 -13.86 38.60 -67.33
C PRO A 31 -14.00 37.32 -68.20
N ALA A 32 -13.54 36.19 -67.67
CA ALA A 32 -14.00 34.87 -68.11
C ALA A 32 -14.11 33.93 -66.92
N THR A 33 -15.34 33.76 -66.47
CA THR A 33 -15.79 32.73 -65.54
C THR A 33 -15.53 31.34 -66.12
N THR A 34 -14.61 30.58 -65.53
CA THR A 34 -14.52 29.13 -65.75
C THR A 34 -14.78 28.43 -64.43
N LYS A 35 -15.99 27.85 -64.32
CA LYS A 35 -16.35 26.88 -63.29
C LYS A 35 -15.50 25.63 -63.49
N GLN A 36 -14.49 25.41 -62.66
CA GLN A 36 -13.89 24.08 -62.51
C GLN A 36 -14.45 23.40 -61.26
N SER A 37 -15.15 22.31 -61.54
CA SER A 37 -15.76 21.34 -60.64
C SER A 37 -14.77 20.86 -59.59
N ARG A 38 -15.03 21.18 -58.31
CA ARG A 38 -14.47 20.44 -57.17
C ARG A 38 -15.13 19.06 -57.14
N SER A 39 -14.39 18.02 -57.51
CA SER A 39 -14.75 16.64 -57.20
C SER A 39 -14.81 16.47 -55.67
N LYS A 40 -16.01 16.35 -55.14
CA LYS A 40 -16.26 15.95 -53.75
C LYS A 40 -15.86 14.48 -53.60
N GLN A 41 -14.63 14.22 -53.16
CA GLN A 41 -14.31 12.94 -52.53
C GLN A 41 -15.07 12.82 -51.19
N PRO A 42 -15.62 11.64 -50.84
CA PRO A 42 -16.43 11.48 -49.64
C PRO A 42 -15.53 11.43 -48.40
N ALA A 43 -15.31 12.58 -47.76
CA ALA A 43 -14.59 12.72 -46.49
C ALA A 43 -15.31 12.11 -45.27
N SER A 44 -16.47 11.46 -45.45
CA SER A 44 -17.31 10.99 -44.35
C SER A 44 -17.00 9.58 -43.83
N LYS A 45 -16.24 8.74 -44.56
CA LYS A 45 -15.94 7.37 -44.11
C LYS A 45 -14.65 7.24 -43.29
N GLN A 46 -13.62 8.05 -43.55
CA GLN A 46 -12.39 8.04 -42.75
C GLN A 46 -12.57 8.72 -41.38
N SER A 47 -13.40 9.76 -41.27
CA SER A 47 -13.69 10.41 -39.97
C SER A 47 -14.46 9.51 -39.00
N ALA A 48 -15.26 8.57 -39.50
CA ALA A 48 -16.06 7.67 -38.67
C ALA A 48 -15.23 6.50 -38.13
N SER A 49 -14.30 5.92 -38.92
CA SER A 49 -13.44 4.83 -38.46
C SER A 49 -12.40 5.29 -37.43
N THR A 50 -11.85 6.50 -37.56
CA THR A 50 -10.89 7.05 -36.57
C THR A 50 -11.59 7.44 -35.26
N ARG A 51 -12.84 7.92 -35.31
CA ARG A 51 -13.65 8.15 -34.09
C ARG A 51 -14.08 6.85 -33.42
N ALA A 52 -14.40 5.81 -34.19
CA ALA A 52 -14.76 4.49 -33.66
C ALA A 52 -13.55 3.80 -33.00
N GLY A 53 -12.36 3.87 -33.61
CA GLY A 53 -11.10 3.35 -33.04
C GLY A 53 -10.69 4.09 -31.77
N GLY A 54 -10.77 5.43 -31.77
CA GLY A 54 -10.50 6.24 -30.58
C GLY A 54 -11.47 5.94 -29.43
N ASN A 55 -12.75 5.72 -29.70
CA ASN A 55 -13.72 5.35 -28.67
C ASN A 55 -13.46 3.94 -28.08
N ALA A 56 -12.97 2.99 -28.87
CA ALA A 56 -12.64 1.64 -28.40
C ALA A 56 -11.38 1.62 -27.52
N GLU A 57 -10.31 2.31 -27.94
CA GLU A 57 -9.08 2.45 -27.13
C GLU A 57 -9.35 3.23 -25.83
N GLN A 58 -10.18 4.28 -25.89
CA GLN A 58 -10.59 5.06 -24.72
C GLN A 58 -11.42 4.21 -23.75
N ALA A 59 -12.38 3.41 -24.24
CA ALA A 59 -13.19 2.51 -23.43
C ALA A 59 -12.35 1.39 -22.78
N GLN A 60 -11.32 0.89 -23.48
CA GLN A 60 -10.36 -0.06 -22.92
C GLN A 60 -9.51 0.58 -21.81
N HIS A 61 -9.03 1.81 -21.99
CA HIS A 61 -8.29 2.56 -20.97
C HIS A 61 -9.10 2.80 -19.69
N ASP A 62 -10.37 3.14 -19.85
CA ASP A 62 -11.35 3.36 -18.79
C ASP A 62 -11.65 2.04 -18.02
N ALA A 63 -11.95 0.95 -18.73
CA ALA A 63 -12.17 -0.37 -18.12
C ALA A 63 -10.96 -0.88 -17.33
N GLN A 64 -9.75 -0.55 -17.78
CA GLN A 64 -8.51 -0.92 -17.11
C GLN A 64 -8.28 -0.18 -15.78
N GLY A 65 -8.78 1.06 -15.62
CA GLY A 65 -8.69 1.80 -14.34
C GLY A 65 -9.69 1.27 -13.32
N ALA A 66 -10.88 0.89 -13.79
CA ALA A 66 -11.86 0.21 -12.96
C ALA A 66 -11.33 -1.15 -12.47
N LEU A 67 -10.56 -1.87 -13.28
CA LEU A 67 -9.93 -3.14 -12.88
C LEU A 67 -8.98 -2.99 -11.69
N SER A 68 -8.11 -1.97 -11.66
CA SER A 68 -7.22 -1.71 -10.51
C SER A 68 -8.03 -1.55 -9.22
N TYR A 69 -9.10 -0.75 -9.30
CA TYR A 69 -10.01 -0.51 -8.18
C TYR A 69 -10.70 -1.80 -7.70
N TYR A 70 -11.27 -2.59 -8.61
CA TYR A 70 -11.98 -3.83 -8.25
C TYR A 70 -11.06 -4.93 -7.74
N LEU A 71 -9.82 -5.03 -8.25
CA LEU A 71 -8.84 -5.97 -7.72
C LEU A 71 -8.53 -5.65 -6.27
N ILE A 72 -8.19 -4.39 -5.96
CA ILE A 72 -7.86 -3.97 -4.60
C ILE A 72 -9.08 -4.11 -3.68
N ALA A 73 -10.24 -3.56 -4.06
CA ALA A 73 -11.43 -3.59 -3.22
C ALA A 73 -11.95 -5.02 -3.01
N GLY A 74 -12.03 -5.80 -4.09
CA GLY A 74 -12.53 -7.17 -4.07
C GLY A 74 -11.64 -8.09 -3.25
N SER A 75 -10.33 -8.07 -3.48
CA SER A 75 -9.39 -8.89 -2.71
C SER A 75 -9.39 -8.51 -1.23
N SER A 76 -9.43 -7.21 -0.92
CA SER A 76 -9.42 -6.73 0.46
C SER A 76 -10.68 -7.14 1.22
N VAL A 77 -11.86 -6.97 0.62
CA VAL A 77 -13.12 -7.38 1.25
C VAL A 77 -13.17 -8.89 1.47
N LEU A 78 -12.74 -9.68 0.49
CA LEU A 78 -12.71 -11.15 0.63
C LEU A 78 -11.71 -11.60 1.71
N LEU A 79 -10.51 -11.00 1.76
CA LEU A 79 -9.54 -11.27 2.82
C LEU A 79 -10.08 -10.92 4.21
N VAL A 80 -10.79 -9.79 4.35
CA VAL A 80 -11.43 -9.41 5.63
C VAL A 80 -12.55 -10.38 6.00
N ILE A 81 -13.39 -10.81 5.05
CA ILE A 81 -14.45 -11.79 5.34
C ILE A 81 -13.83 -13.09 5.85
N ILE A 82 -12.82 -13.63 5.14
CA ILE A 82 -12.11 -14.83 5.58
C ILE A 82 -11.47 -14.61 6.95
N GLY A 83 -10.76 -13.49 7.13
CA GLY A 83 -10.11 -13.13 8.39
C GLY A 83 -11.06 -13.08 9.57
N VAL A 84 -12.16 -12.33 9.44
CA VAL A 84 -13.18 -12.21 10.48
C VAL A 84 -13.79 -13.57 10.83
N THR A 85 -14.13 -14.39 9.83
CA THR A 85 -14.66 -15.74 10.07
C THR A 85 -13.66 -16.63 10.81
N MET A 86 -12.39 -16.61 10.41
CA MET A 86 -11.36 -17.47 10.98
C MET A 86 -10.92 -17.02 12.38
N VAL A 87 -10.78 -15.71 12.60
CA VAL A 87 -10.52 -15.14 13.93
C VAL A 87 -11.69 -15.41 14.87
N PHE A 88 -12.94 -15.32 14.38
CA PHE A 88 -14.10 -15.70 15.18
C PHE A 88 -14.03 -17.19 15.56
N SER A 89 -13.68 -18.09 14.63
CA SER A 89 -13.52 -19.53 14.91
C SER A 89 -12.40 -19.84 15.91
N ALA A 90 -11.27 -19.14 15.83
CA ALA A 90 -10.09 -19.35 16.67
C ALA A 90 -10.25 -18.74 18.09
N SER A 91 -10.78 -17.52 18.18
CA SER A 91 -10.89 -16.76 19.43
C SER A 91 -11.89 -17.31 20.45
N ILE A 92 -12.78 -18.22 20.03
CA ILE A 92 -13.79 -18.82 20.92
C ILE A 92 -13.14 -19.53 22.10
N ILE A 93 -12.03 -20.23 21.87
CA ILE A 93 -11.43 -21.08 22.90
C ILE A 93 -10.59 -20.24 23.87
N ASP A 94 -9.86 -19.24 23.38
CA ASP A 94 -9.11 -18.32 24.25
C ASP A 94 -10.05 -17.49 25.12
N SER A 95 -11.18 -17.03 24.56
CA SER A 95 -12.21 -16.29 25.30
C SER A 95 -12.91 -17.15 26.38
N MET A 96 -12.98 -18.48 26.19
CA MET A 96 -13.51 -19.42 27.19
C MET A 96 -12.56 -19.58 28.39
N HIS A 97 -11.25 -19.56 28.17
CA HIS A 97 -10.25 -19.71 29.25
C HIS A 97 -9.94 -18.40 29.98
N GLY A 98 -10.14 -17.24 29.34
CA GLY A 98 -9.72 -15.92 29.82
C GLY A 98 -10.53 -15.30 30.97
N ASN A 99 -11.39 -16.03 31.68
CA ASN A 99 -12.31 -15.50 32.73
C ASN A 99 -13.26 -14.37 32.24
N GLU A 100 -13.39 -14.12 30.93
CA GLU A 100 -14.24 -13.04 30.40
C GLU A 100 -15.74 -13.41 30.34
N GLY A 101 -16.11 -14.66 30.66
CA GLY A 101 -17.50 -15.14 30.78
C GLY A 101 -18.30 -15.23 29.47
N ASN A 102 -17.86 -14.55 28.40
CA ASN A 102 -18.45 -14.58 27.07
C ASN A 102 -17.46 -15.16 26.03
N PRO A 103 -17.69 -16.40 25.56
CA PRO A 103 -16.85 -17.06 24.55
C PRO A 103 -16.74 -16.32 23.21
N TYR A 104 -17.68 -15.42 22.90
CA TYR A 104 -17.72 -14.75 21.61
C TYR A 104 -17.03 -13.37 21.63
N LEU A 105 -16.46 -12.95 22.76
CA LEU A 105 -16.01 -11.58 22.94
C LEU A 105 -14.87 -11.20 21.98
N GLY A 106 -13.88 -12.09 21.78
CA GLY A 106 -12.79 -11.88 20.82
C GLY A 106 -13.31 -11.68 19.39
N GLY A 107 -14.15 -12.60 18.92
CA GLY A 107 -14.78 -12.52 17.60
C GLY A 107 -15.68 -11.29 17.42
N GLN A 108 -16.45 -10.91 18.44
CA GLN A 108 -17.27 -9.68 18.43
C GLN A 108 -16.42 -8.42 18.30
N ARG A 109 -15.31 -8.32 19.05
CA ARG A 109 -14.36 -7.21 18.94
C ARG A 109 -13.79 -7.13 17.52
N GLN A 110 -13.37 -8.26 16.94
CA GLN A 110 -12.86 -8.29 15.56
C GLN A 110 -13.90 -7.82 14.53
N ILE A 111 -15.16 -8.22 14.67
CA ILE A 111 -16.26 -7.74 13.80
C ILE A 111 -16.43 -6.22 13.90
N ILE A 112 -16.41 -5.68 15.13
CA ILE A 112 -16.52 -4.22 15.35
C ILE A 112 -15.36 -3.49 14.66
N PHE A 113 -14.13 -3.97 14.82
CA PHE A 113 -12.96 -3.39 14.16
C PHE A 113 -13.02 -3.53 12.64
N ALA A 114 -13.52 -4.64 12.11
CA ALA A 114 -13.69 -4.83 10.68
C ALA A 114 -14.72 -3.84 10.10
N ILE A 115 -15.87 -3.67 10.75
CA ILE A 115 -16.89 -2.70 10.34
C ILE A 115 -16.32 -1.28 10.40
N ALA A 116 -15.70 -0.91 11.51
CA ALA A 116 -15.09 0.41 11.68
C ALA A 116 -14.01 0.67 10.61
N GLY A 117 -13.16 -0.32 10.32
CA GLY A 117 -12.12 -0.25 9.31
C GLY A 117 -12.68 -0.13 7.89
N ILE A 118 -13.74 -0.87 7.56
CA ILE A 118 -14.43 -0.77 6.26
C ILE A 118 -15.04 0.63 6.11
N VAL A 119 -15.68 1.17 7.14
CA VAL A 119 -16.24 2.53 7.13
C VAL A 119 -15.13 3.57 6.93
N LEU A 120 -14.04 3.49 7.70
CA LEU A 120 -12.90 4.39 7.57
C LEU A 120 -12.22 4.30 6.19
N GLY A 121 -11.99 3.08 5.69
CA GLY A 121 -11.46 2.84 4.36
C GLY A 121 -12.39 3.36 3.25
N ALA A 122 -13.70 3.19 3.39
CA ALA A 122 -14.69 3.71 2.46
C ALA A 122 -14.76 5.25 2.48
N ILE A 123 -14.62 5.89 3.65
CA ILE A 123 -14.50 7.35 3.75
C ILE A 123 -13.21 7.80 3.05
N ALA A 124 -12.07 7.16 3.37
CA ALA A 124 -10.79 7.49 2.77
C ALA A 124 -10.81 7.36 1.23
N SER A 125 -11.41 6.30 0.69
CA SER A 125 -11.54 6.09 -0.76
C SER A 125 -12.26 7.22 -1.52
N ARG A 126 -12.99 8.08 -0.81
CA ARG A 126 -13.74 9.19 -1.40
C ARG A 126 -13.04 10.55 -1.29
N LEU A 127 -12.01 10.66 -0.46
CA LEU A 127 -11.29 11.91 -0.24
C LEU A 127 -10.32 12.22 -1.38
N PRO A 128 -10.08 13.50 -1.71
CA PRO A 128 -9.21 13.88 -2.81
C PRO A 128 -7.73 13.65 -2.48
N VAL A 129 -6.92 13.29 -3.48
CA VAL A 129 -5.46 13.08 -3.37
C VAL A 129 -4.74 14.27 -2.73
N ALA A 130 -5.19 15.49 -3.01
CA ALA A 130 -4.64 16.71 -2.44
C ALA A 130 -4.71 16.77 -0.91
N LEU A 131 -5.71 16.15 -0.29
CA LEU A 131 -5.83 16.09 1.17
C LEU A 131 -4.73 15.22 1.77
N TYR A 132 -4.48 14.03 1.20
CA TYR A 132 -3.42 13.14 1.68
C TYR A 132 -2.03 13.76 1.56
N ARG A 133 -1.81 14.54 0.50
CA ARG A 133 -0.58 15.31 0.34
C ARG A 133 -0.38 16.34 1.44
N LYS A 134 -1.47 17.01 1.89
CA LYS A 134 -1.43 17.98 3.01
C LYS A 134 -1.28 17.27 4.36
N LEU A 135 -1.92 16.11 4.52
CA LEU A 135 -1.87 15.31 5.75
C LEU A 135 -0.57 14.53 5.93
N ALA A 136 0.25 14.33 4.89
CA ALA A 136 1.48 13.53 4.98
C ALA A 136 2.42 13.94 6.13
N TRP A 137 2.68 15.25 6.30
CA TRP A 137 3.48 15.76 7.42
C TRP A 137 2.78 15.60 8.79
N PRO A 138 1.53 16.10 8.96
CA PRO A 138 0.78 15.86 10.20
C PRO A 138 0.67 14.39 10.58
N ALA A 139 0.46 13.49 9.61
CA ALA A 139 0.25 12.07 9.84
C ALA A 139 1.51 11.37 10.36
N VAL A 140 2.69 11.65 9.79
CA VAL A 140 3.94 11.05 10.30
C VAL A 140 4.31 11.61 11.67
N ILE A 141 4.10 12.92 11.91
CA ILE A 141 4.36 13.55 13.21
C ILE A 141 3.41 13.01 14.28
N ALA A 142 2.11 12.90 13.96
CA ALA A 142 1.12 12.30 14.85
C ALA A 142 1.45 10.83 15.13
N GLY A 143 1.86 10.06 14.11
CA GLY A 143 2.30 8.68 14.28
C GLY A 143 3.52 8.56 15.21
N LEU A 144 4.51 9.44 15.06
CA LEU A 144 5.68 9.49 15.94
C LEU A 144 5.30 9.88 17.36
N ALA A 145 4.42 10.87 17.53
CA ALA A 145 3.93 11.30 18.84
C ALA A 145 3.15 10.18 19.54
N LEU A 146 2.28 9.47 18.82
CA LEU A 146 1.57 8.31 19.35
C LEU A 146 2.53 7.17 19.71
N GLN A 147 3.55 6.91 18.88
CA GLN A 147 4.57 5.91 19.20
C GLN A 147 5.38 6.30 20.44
N ALA A 148 5.71 7.59 20.59
CA ALA A 148 6.38 8.13 21.79
C ALA A 148 5.50 8.03 23.03
N ALA A 149 4.18 8.19 22.86
CA ALA A 149 3.23 8.16 23.96
C ALA A 149 3.21 6.79 24.66
N VAL A 150 3.73 5.74 24.04
CA VAL A 150 3.90 4.42 24.69
C VAL A 150 4.80 4.53 25.93
N TYR A 151 5.67 5.53 26.04
CA TYR A 151 6.48 5.79 27.24
C TYR A 151 5.73 6.48 28.40
N THR A 152 4.49 6.89 28.18
CA THR A 152 3.63 7.47 29.22
C THR A 152 3.01 6.36 30.10
N PRO A 153 2.30 6.72 31.20
CA PRO A 153 1.58 5.75 32.03
C PRO A 153 0.50 4.94 31.29
N TYR A 154 0.09 5.38 30.10
CA TYR A 154 -0.87 4.67 29.25
C TYR A 154 -0.23 3.56 28.40
N GLY A 155 1.10 3.45 28.40
CA GLY A 155 1.82 2.39 27.72
C GLY A 155 1.60 1.04 28.37
N VAL A 156 1.24 0.04 27.57
CA VAL A 156 1.07 -1.34 28.01
C VAL A 156 2.33 -2.13 27.70
N TYR A 157 2.81 -2.88 28.70
CA TYR A 157 3.90 -3.84 28.53
C TYR A 157 3.32 -5.25 28.40
N GLY A 158 3.69 -5.95 27.33
CA GLY A 158 3.21 -7.32 27.05
C GLY A 158 4.15 -8.05 26.11
N GLY A 159 4.36 -9.35 26.33
CA GLY A 159 5.21 -10.18 25.45
C GLY A 159 6.66 -9.71 25.32
N GLY A 160 7.19 -8.99 26.31
CA GLY A 160 8.54 -8.39 26.26
C GLY A 160 8.63 -7.08 25.49
N ASN A 161 7.51 -6.54 25.00
CA ASN A 161 7.44 -5.31 24.24
C ASN A 161 6.61 -4.24 24.98
N ARG A 162 7.00 -2.99 24.77
CA ARG A 162 6.24 -1.79 25.15
C ARG A 162 5.90 -1.04 23.86
N ASN A 163 4.93 -1.56 23.12
CA ASN A 163 4.56 -1.08 21.78
C ASN A 163 3.06 -0.73 21.64
N SER A 164 2.31 -0.78 22.75
CA SER A 164 0.86 -0.64 22.75
C SER A 164 0.40 0.43 23.74
N LEU A 165 -0.71 1.10 23.42
CA LEU A 165 -1.35 2.14 24.23
C LEU A 165 -2.72 1.68 24.69
N TRP A 166 -2.99 1.77 25.99
CA TRP A 166 -4.33 1.66 26.52
C TRP A 166 -5.07 2.99 26.35
N ILE A 167 -6.29 2.96 25.80
CA ILE A 167 -7.13 4.13 25.64
C ILE A 167 -8.17 4.17 26.76
N PRO A 168 -8.06 5.14 27.70
CA PRO A 168 -9.03 5.32 28.76
C PRO A 168 -10.43 5.58 28.20
N GLY A 169 -11.45 4.96 28.78
CA GLY A 169 -12.86 5.17 28.44
C GLY A 169 -13.40 4.34 27.26
N VAL A 170 -12.53 3.87 26.36
CA VAL A 170 -12.91 2.94 25.27
C VAL A 170 -12.57 1.48 25.64
N ASN A 171 -11.70 1.29 26.65
CA ASN A 171 -11.19 -0.01 27.10
C ASN A 171 -10.59 -0.84 25.94
N GLN A 172 -9.85 -0.18 25.05
CA GLN A 172 -9.19 -0.79 23.90
C GLN A 172 -7.69 -0.51 23.94
N ILE A 173 -6.93 -1.47 23.41
CA ILE A 173 -5.49 -1.35 23.24
C ILE A 173 -5.20 -1.04 21.77
N ILE A 174 -4.46 0.04 21.52
CA ILE A 174 -4.07 0.46 20.18
C ILE A 174 -2.55 0.35 20.00
N GLN A 175 -2.13 -0.15 18.83
CA GLN A 175 -0.72 -0.20 18.44
C GLN A 175 -0.37 1.00 17.56
N PRO A 176 0.39 2.00 18.08
CA PRO A 176 0.65 3.24 17.33
C PRO A 176 1.47 3.04 16.06
N ALA A 177 2.33 2.02 16.05
CA ALA A 177 3.21 1.72 14.93
C ALA A 177 2.45 1.47 13.62
N GLU A 178 1.21 0.97 13.70
CA GLU A 178 0.33 0.77 12.55
C GLU A 178 -0.01 2.08 11.84
N PHE A 179 -0.33 3.13 12.60
CA PHE A 179 -0.62 4.45 12.06
C PHE A 179 0.65 5.21 11.66
N LEU A 180 1.76 4.98 12.36
CA LEU A 180 3.06 5.52 11.99
C LEU A 180 3.52 5.00 10.61
N LYS A 181 3.35 3.70 10.32
CA LYS A 181 3.64 3.11 9.00
C LYS A 181 2.86 3.84 7.89
N LEU A 182 1.56 4.06 8.09
CA LEU A 182 0.73 4.79 7.13
C LEU A 182 1.20 6.24 6.95
N GLY A 183 1.44 6.97 8.06
CA GLY A 183 1.97 8.33 8.02
C GLY A 183 3.30 8.42 7.29
N LEU A 184 4.21 7.47 7.56
CA LEU A 184 5.50 7.36 6.90
C LEU A 184 5.37 7.10 5.39
N ALA A 185 4.46 6.22 4.96
CA ALA A 185 4.24 5.97 3.53
C ALA A 185 3.78 7.24 2.79
N LEU A 186 2.84 7.99 3.37
CA LEU A 186 2.39 9.27 2.80
C LEU A 186 3.51 10.32 2.80
N PHE A 187 4.28 10.39 3.89
CA PHE A 187 5.42 11.29 4.03
C PHE A 187 6.50 11.02 2.98
N LEU A 188 6.90 9.75 2.82
CA LEU A 188 7.87 9.34 1.80
C LEU A 188 7.35 9.65 0.40
N GLY A 189 6.07 9.38 0.14
CA GLY A 189 5.40 9.81 -1.08
C GLY A 189 5.55 11.31 -1.34
N LEU A 190 5.34 12.15 -0.32
CA LEU A 190 5.42 13.61 -0.44
C LEU A 190 6.85 14.09 -0.72
N VAL A 191 7.80 13.65 0.12
CA VAL A 191 9.18 14.16 0.08
C VAL A 191 9.91 13.68 -1.16
N LEU A 192 9.78 12.39 -1.49
CA LEU A 192 10.45 11.81 -2.66
C LEU A 192 9.84 12.33 -3.96
N ALA A 193 8.51 12.54 -4.02
CA ALA A 193 7.89 13.14 -5.20
C ALA A 193 8.36 14.58 -5.46
N ARG A 194 8.53 15.40 -4.42
CA ARG A 194 9.06 16.78 -4.58
C ARG A 194 10.51 16.79 -5.08
N LYS A 195 11.27 15.76 -4.74
CA LYS A 195 12.70 15.64 -5.05
C LYS A 195 13.00 14.76 -6.27
N ALA A 196 11.99 14.24 -6.96
CA ALA A 196 12.14 13.37 -8.13
C ALA A 196 12.93 14.01 -9.29
N HIS A 197 12.97 15.35 -9.40
CA HIS A 197 13.76 16.05 -10.42
C HIS A 197 15.26 16.20 -10.04
N GLN A 198 15.64 15.90 -8.79
CA GLN A 198 17.00 16.05 -8.25
C GLN A 198 17.69 14.68 -8.04
N LEU A 199 17.20 13.60 -8.68
CA LEU A 199 17.71 12.24 -8.49
C LEU A 199 19.21 12.06 -8.78
N HIS A 200 19.82 12.99 -9.53
CA HIS A 200 21.27 13.00 -9.75
C HIS A 200 22.08 13.38 -8.49
N ASP A 201 21.48 14.17 -7.58
CA ASP A 201 22.06 14.50 -6.29
C ASP A 201 21.40 13.67 -5.19
N TRP A 202 21.91 12.44 -5.05
CA TRP A 202 21.39 11.41 -4.14
C TRP A 202 21.31 11.87 -2.68
N ARG A 203 22.16 12.80 -2.23
CA ARG A 203 22.14 13.31 -0.84
C ARG A 203 20.87 14.08 -0.55
N HIS A 204 20.41 14.88 -1.51
CA HIS A 204 19.21 15.71 -1.35
C HIS A 204 17.90 14.93 -1.46
N VAL A 205 17.93 13.73 -2.06
CA VAL A 205 16.77 12.84 -2.18
C VAL A 205 16.73 11.81 -1.04
N LEU A 206 17.88 11.21 -0.70
CA LEU A 206 17.98 10.10 0.24
C LEU A 206 17.90 10.55 1.70
N VAL A 207 18.52 11.68 2.06
CA VAL A 207 18.71 12.04 3.47
C VAL A 207 17.39 12.35 4.19
N PRO A 208 16.48 13.21 3.69
CA PRO A 208 15.30 13.59 4.47
C PRO A 208 14.32 12.43 4.68
N GLY A 209 14.10 11.60 3.65
CA GLY A 209 13.23 10.44 3.75
C GLY A 209 13.83 9.33 4.61
N ALA A 210 15.13 9.04 4.44
CA ALA A 210 15.82 8.01 5.21
C ALA A 210 15.97 8.41 6.68
N LEU A 211 16.19 9.69 6.96
CA LEU A 211 16.22 10.21 8.33
C LEU A 211 14.88 10.00 9.02
N MET A 212 13.76 10.38 8.40
CA MET A 212 12.43 10.19 8.99
C MET A 212 12.11 8.69 9.17
N ALA A 213 12.44 7.86 8.20
CA ALA A 213 12.28 6.41 8.31
C ALA A 213 13.16 5.82 9.44
N GLY A 214 14.39 6.31 9.60
CA GLY A 214 15.29 5.92 10.68
C GLY A 214 14.76 6.34 12.06
N VAL A 215 14.19 7.53 12.18
CA VAL A 215 13.51 7.99 13.41
C VAL A 215 12.30 7.12 13.71
N ALA A 216 11.47 6.82 12.71
CA ALA A 216 10.32 5.93 12.88
C ALA A 216 10.75 4.52 13.32
N ALA A 217 11.76 3.94 12.65
CA ALA A 217 12.32 2.64 13.00
C ALA A 217 12.91 2.63 14.42
N LEU A 218 13.63 3.69 14.81
CA LEU A 218 14.19 3.84 16.15
C LEU A 218 13.08 3.81 17.22
N PHE A 219 12.01 4.59 17.05
CA PHE A 219 10.90 4.65 18.01
C PHE A 219 10.17 3.30 18.13
N VAL A 220 10.11 2.52 17.05
CA VAL A 220 9.55 1.17 17.07
C VAL A 220 10.47 0.19 17.80
N VAL A 221 11.78 0.23 17.53
CA VAL A 221 12.77 -0.64 18.20
C VAL A 221 12.91 -0.33 19.68
N LEU A 222 12.87 0.95 20.07
CA LEU A 222 12.88 1.34 21.48
C LEU A 222 11.67 0.75 22.24
N GLY A 223 10.55 0.50 21.55
CA GLY A 223 9.39 -0.21 22.08
C GLY A 223 9.55 -1.74 22.15
N GLY A 224 10.69 -2.28 21.72
CA GLY A 224 11.00 -3.72 21.72
C GLY A 224 10.58 -4.47 20.45
N ASP A 225 9.87 -3.82 19.52
CA ASP A 225 9.18 -4.48 18.41
C ASP A 225 10.05 -4.58 17.14
N LEU A 226 10.87 -5.63 17.07
CA LEU A 226 11.74 -5.87 15.92
C LEU A 226 10.95 -6.22 14.64
N GLY A 227 9.85 -6.96 14.77
CA GLY A 227 9.03 -7.38 13.64
C GLY A 227 8.43 -6.18 12.91
N THR A 228 7.84 -5.24 13.66
CA THR A 228 7.32 -4.01 13.08
C THR A 228 8.43 -3.12 12.51
N MET A 229 9.64 -3.12 13.10
CA MET A 229 10.77 -2.41 12.50
C MET A 229 11.14 -2.97 11.12
N LEU A 230 11.21 -4.30 10.96
CA LEU A 230 11.46 -4.93 9.66
C LEU A 230 10.40 -4.53 8.62
N VAL A 231 9.14 -4.41 9.05
CA VAL A 231 8.05 -3.93 8.20
C VAL A 231 8.24 -2.45 7.82
N VAL A 232 8.65 -1.58 8.76
CA VAL A 232 8.98 -0.16 8.47
C VAL A 232 10.13 -0.04 7.47
N VAL A 233 11.16 -0.88 7.61
CA VAL A 233 12.28 -0.94 6.65
C VAL A 233 11.79 -1.40 5.29
N THR A 234 10.97 -2.45 5.23
CA THR A 234 10.40 -2.97 3.97
C THR A 234 9.53 -1.92 3.26
N LEU A 235 8.68 -1.22 4.00
CA LEU A 235 7.90 -0.07 3.53
C LEU A 235 8.80 1.00 2.91
N THR A 236 9.87 1.37 3.64
CA THR A 236 10.82 2.41 3.21
C THR A 236 11.54 2.00 1.93
N VAL A 237 12.07 0.77 1.89
CA VAL A 237 12.72 0.18 0.70
C VAL A 237 11.77 0.21 -0.50
N GLY A 238 10.51 -0.20 -0.31
CA GLY A 238 9.50 -0.17 -1.37
C GLY A 238 9.22 1.23 -1.92
N ALA A 239 9.09 2.22 -1.04
CA ALA A 239 8.90 3.62 -1.44
C ALA A 239 10.09 4.15 -2.24
N TYR A 240 11.33 3.89 -1.79
CA TYR A 240 12.54 4.30 -2.51
C TYR A 240 12.73 3.56 -3.83
N PHE A 241 12.34 2.29 -3.90
CA PHE A 241 12.40 1.50 -5.11
C PHE A 241 11.49 2.09 -6.19
N VAL A 242 10.25 2.42 -5.82
CA VAL A 242 9.30 3.08 -6.73
C VAL A 242 9.73 4.51 -7.06
N ALA A 243 10.41 5.21 -6.15
CA ALA A 243 10.99 6.53 -6.43
C ALA A 243 12.16 6.50 -7.44
N GLY A 244 12.65 5.32 -7.83
CA GLY A 244 13.70 5.16 -8.83
C GLY A 244 15.12 5.32 -8.28
N LEU A 245 15.35 5.04 -7.00
CA LEU A 245 16.69 5.07 -6.42
C LEU A 245 17.59 4.00 -7.09
N PRO A 246 18.87 4.31 -7.41
CA PRO A 246 19.78 3.32 -7.99
C PRO A 246 20.07 2.12 -7.09
N MET A 247 20.17 0.91 -7.66
CA MET A 247 20.34 -0.36 -6.93
C MET A 247 21.56 -0.38 -5.97
N ARG A 248 22.64 0.34 -6.30
CA ARG A 248 23.84 0.49 -5.46
C ARG A 248 23.52 1.00 -4.04
N TRP A 249 22.51 1.84 -3.88
CA TRP A 249 22.11 2.36 -2.57
C TRP A 249 21.35 1.32 -1.75
N PHE A 250 20.59 0.44 -2.40
CA PHE A 250 19.97 -0.70 -1.74
C PHE A 250 21.03 -1.70 -1.26
N ALA A 251 22.06 -1.96 -2.08
CA ALA A 251 23.18 -2.79 -1.66
C ALA A 251 23.92 -2.18 -0.45
N ALA A 252 24.23 -0.88 -0.49
CA ALA A 252 24.87 -0.18 0.63
C ALA A 252 24.00 -0.19 1.91
N ALA A 253 22.71 0.11 1.76
CA ALA A 253 21.75 0.05 2.87
C ALA A 253 21.55 -1.38 3.39
N GLY A 254 21.63 -2.40 2.52
CA GLY A 254 21.55 -3.80 2.89
C GLY A 254 22.75 -4.23 3.74
N VAL A 255 23.96 -3.84 3.36
CA VAL A 255 25.17 -4.11 4.16
C VAL A 255 25.07 -3.44 5.53
N LEU A 256 24.79 -2.13 5.58
CA LEU A 256 24.63 -1.40 6.85
C LEU A 256 23.48 -1.93 7.70
N GLY A 257 22.34 -2.21 7.06
CA GLY A 257 21.14 -2.74 7.70
C GLY A 257 21.34 -4.14 8.27
N SER A 258 22.10 -5.00 7.57
CA SER A 258 22.44 -6.34 8.08
C SER A 258 23.29 -6.27 9.35
N GLY A 259 24.27 -5.34 9.42
CA GLY A 259 25.06 -5.10 10.62
C GLY A 259 24.21 -4.56 11.78
N ALA A 260 23.32 -3.61 11.52
CA ALA A 260 22.40 -3.08 12.52
C ALA A 260 21.42 -4.16 13.03
N LEU A 261 20.88 -4.99 12.13
CA LEU A 261 20.02 -6.10 12.50
C LEU A 261 20.77 -7.14 13.33
N ALA A 262 21.99 -7.52 12.93
CA ALA A 262 22.83 -8.44 13.70
C ALA A 262 23.09 -7.92 15.12
N PHE A 263 23.44 -6.64 15.25
CA PHE A 263 23.59 -5.99 16.56
C PHE A 263 22.31 -6.07 17.40
N LEU A 264 21.15 -5.75 16.82
CA LEU A 264 19.86 -5.79 17.53
C LEU A 264 19.42 -7.20 17.92
N LEU A 265 19.84 -8.22 17.17
CA LEU A 265 19.60 -9.64 17.50
C LEU A 265 20.51 -10.09 18.65
N ILE A 266 21.80 -9.73 18.63
CA ILE A 266 22.75 -10.08 19.69
C ILE A 266 22.42 -9.36 21.00
N ALA A 267 21.90 -8.13 20.92
CA ALA A 267 21.59 -7.32 22.10
C ALA A 267 20.44 -7.87 22.96
N ALA A 268 19.65 -8.83 22.47
CA ALA A 268 18.51 -9.39 23.20
C ALA A 268 18.51 -10.94 23.11
N PRO A 269 18.79 -11.65 24.22
CA PRO A 269 18.94 -13.11 24.23
C PRO A 269 17.77 -13.84 23.58
N TYR A 270 16.52 -13.49 23.94
CA TYR A 270 15.32 -14.12 23.41
C TYR A 270 15.19 -14.05 21.87
N ARG A 271 15.80 -13.04 21.23
CA ARG A 271 15.79 -12.90 19.76
C ARG A 271 16.81 -13.82 19.13
N MET A 272 17.97 -13.95 19.76
CA MET A 272 19.03 -14.86 19.32
C MET A 272 18.58 -16.32 19.45
N ASP A 273 17.88 -16.68 20.53
CA ASP A 273 17.30 -18.01 20.74
C ASP A 273 16.43 -18.44 19.54
N ARG A 274 15.58 -17.54 19.02
CA ARG A 274 14.74 -17.82 17.85
C ARG A 274 15.54 -18.07 16.58
N ILE A 275 16.66 -17.37 16.41
CA ILE A 275 17.54 -17.53 15.25
C ILE A 275 18.35 -18.82 15.36
N ARG A 276 18.94 -19.10 16.53
CA ARG A 276 19.70 -20.34 16.79
C ARG A 276 18.80 -21.56 16.63
N PHE A 277 17.60 -21.52 17.20
CA PHE A 277 16.61 -22.58 17.05
C PHE A 277 16.28 -22.83 15.58
N PHE A 278 15.99 -21.76 14.81
CA PHE A 278 15.69 -21.88 13.38
C PHE A 278 16.86 -22.46 12.56
N LEU A 279 18.10 -22.11 12.91
CA LEU A 279 19.31 -22.62 12.26
C LEU A 279 19.73 -24.02 12.74
N GLY A 280 19.04 -24.60 13.72
CA GLY A 280 19.42 -25.88 14.34
C GLY A 280 20.69 -25.79 15.18
N MET A 281 21.01 -24.60 15.72
CA MET A 281 22.18 -24.30 16.54
C MET A 281 21.83 -24.01 18.00
N GLU A 282 20.61 -24.34 18.42
CA GLU A 282 20.16 -24.18 19.81
C GLU A 282 20.39 -25.48 20.56
N ASP A 283 21.00 -25.40 21.73
CA ASP A 283 21.37 -26.55 22.56
C ASP A 283 20.56 -26.62 23.87
N ASP A 284 19.90 -25.50 24.25
CA ASP A 284 19.08 -25.46 25.46
C ASP A 284 17.76 -26.24 25.26
N PRO A 285 17.55 -27.35 26.00
CA PRO A 285 16.34 -28.17 25.86
C PRO A 285 15.05 -27.42 26.15
N GLU A 286 15.06 -26.43 27.05
CA GLU A 286 13.86 -25.64 27.37
C GLU A 286 13.48 -24.71 26.22
N VAL A 287 14.47 -24.09 25.59
CA VAL A 287 14.26 -23.22 24.42
C VAL A 287 13.78 -24.05 23.22
N ILE A 288 14.41 -25.20 22.97
CA ILE A 288 14.02 -26.13 21.91
C ILE A 288 12.57 -26.60 22.12
N ALA A 289 12.21 -27.00 23.34
CA ALA A 289 10.86 -27.42 23.65
C ALA A 289 9.85 -26.29 23.42
N ARG A 290 10.12 -25.08 23.93
CA ARG A 290 9.22 -23.93 23.82
C ARG A 290 9.01 -23.46 22.39
N LEU A 291 10.10 -23.23 21.64
CA LEU A 291 10.03 -22.74 20.26
C LEU A 291 9.58 -23.84 19.29
N GLY A 292 10.06 -25.07 19.51
CA GLY A 292 9.68 -26.24 18.74
C GLY A 292 8.22 -26.59 18.89
N TYR A 293 7.60 -26.36 20.05
CA TYR A 293 6.18 -26.54 20.25
C TYR A 293 5.36 -25.70 19.26
N GLN A 294 5.58 -24.39 19.21
CA GLN A 294 4.83 -23.49 18.33
C GLN A 294 5.02 -23.83 16.85
N VAL A 295 6.26 -24.07 16.41
CA VAL A 295 6.56 -24.41 15.01
C VAL A 295 5.98 -25.76 14.62
N THR A 296 6.10 -26.77 15.49
CA THR A 296 5.60 -28.12 15.22
C THR A 296 4.08 -28.15 15.13
N HIS A 297 3.38 -27.46 16.03
CA HIS A 297 1.93 -27.39 16.02
C HIS A 297 1.41 -26.59 14.81
N GLY A 298 2.09 -25.52 14.40
CA GLY A 298 1.77 -24.81 13.16
C GLY A 298 1.89 -25.69 11.91
N LEU A 299 2.99 -26.46 11.79
CA LEU A 299 3.19 -27.39 10.67
C LEU A 299 2.22 -28.59 10.72
N ARG A 300 1.88 -29.08 11.91
CA ARG A 300 0.86 -30.13 12.08
C ARG A 300 -0.51 -29.66 11.62
N ALA A 301 -0.93 -28.45 11.98
CA ALA A 301 -2.19 -27.86 11.51
C ALA A 301 -2.26 -27.84 9.96
N LEU A 302 -1.20 -27.38 9.31
CA LEU A 302 -1.10 -27.41 7.85
C LEU A 302 -1.18 -28.83 7.28
N GLY A 303 -0.54 -29.80 7.95
CA GLY A 303 -0.51 -31.19 7.52
C GLY A 303 -1.84 -31.93 7.71
N THR A 304 -2.54 -31.72 8.82
CA THR A 304 -3.80 -32.41 9.16
C THR A 304 -4.97 -31.93 8.31
N GLY A 305 -4.94 -30.69 7.82
CA GLY A 305 -5.98 -30.14 6.94
C GLY A 305 -6.10 -30.83 5.57
N GLY A 306 -5.07 -31.52 5.10
CA GLY A 306 -5.09 -32.16 3.78
C GLY A 306 -5.47 -31.19 2.65
N VAL A 307 -6.21 -31.67 1.65
CA VAL A 307 -6.60 -30.84 0.49
C VAL A 307 -7.78 -29.91 0.80
N SER A 308 -8.81 -30.43 1.49
CA SER A 308 -10.11 -29.75 1.64
C SER A 308 -10.40 -29.25 3.05
N GLY A 309 -9.51 -29.50 4.00
CA GLY A 309 -9.67 -29.13 5.40
C GLY A 309 -10.43 -30.17 6.21
N VAL A 310 -10.36 -30.03 7.53
CA VAL A 310 -11.15 -30.84 8.48
C VAL A 310 -12.55 -30.26 8.73
N GLY A 311 -12.83 -29.07 8.19
CA GLY A 311 -14.09 -28.33 8.35
C GLY A 311 -13.94 -27.10 9.24
N LEU A 312 -14.73 -26.06 8.93
CA LEU A 312 -14.79 -24.84 9.73
C LEU A 312 -15.18 -25.14 11.17
N GLY A 313 -14.44 -24.57 12.10
CA GLY A 313 -14.69 -24.79 13.53
C GLY A 313 -14.08 -26.07 14.10
N ALA A 314 -13.57 -26.98 13.27
CA ALA A 314 -13.11 -28.31 13.70
C ALA A 314 -11.59 -28.41 13.90
N SER A 315 -10.84 -27.30 13.78
CA SER A 315 -9.40 -27.29 14.09
C SER A 315 -9.16 -27.78 15.53
N ARG A 316 -8.19 -28.69 15.67
CA ARG A 316 -7.75 -29.20 16.97
C ARG A 316 -6.68 -28.29 17.56
N GLU A 317 -5.88 -27.64 16.72
CA GLU A 317 -4.75 -26.80 17.16
C GLU A 317 -5.19 -25.52 17.90
N LYS A 318 -6.39 -25.02 17.63
CA LYS A 318 -6.97 -23.88 18.37
C LYS A 318 -7.35 -24.17 19.83
N TRP A 319 -7.30 -25.42 20.30
CA TRP A 319 -7.57 -25.78 21.70
C TRP A 319 -6.36 -25.54 22.62
N ALA A 320 -5.76 -24.35 22.53
CA ALA A 320 -4.54 -23.95 23.24
C ALA A 320 -3.28 -24.79 22.91
N TYR A 321 -3.30 -25.59 21.83
CA TYR A 321 -2.12 -26.31 21.35
C TYR A 321 -1.19 -25.44 20.50
N LEU A 322 -1.74 -24.40 19.85
CA LEU A 322 -0.96 -23.43 19.09
C LEU A 322 -1.01 -22.05 19.76
N PRO A 323 0.08 -21.61 20.42
CA PRO A 323 0.16 -20.27 20.98
C PRO A 323 0.01 -19.21 19.90
N GLU A 324 -0.72 -18.12 20.19
CA GLU A 324 -0.91 -16.99 19.27
C GLU A 324 -1.53 -17.42 17.92
N ALA A 325 -2.42 -18.42 17.96
CA ALA A 325 -3.09 -18.97 16.77
C ALA A 325 -3.95 -17.93 16.05
N GLU A 326 -4.59 -17.02 16.77
CA GLU A 326 -5.45 -16.00 16.18
C GLU A 326 -4.69 -14.80 15.59
N THR A 327 -3.48 -14.53 16.07
CA THR A 327 -2.62 -13.41 15.69
C THR A 327 -1.57 -13.82 14.65
N ASP A 328 -0.59 -14.63 15.05
CA ASP A 328 0.60 -14.89 14.24
C ASP A 328 0.48 -16.16 13.38
N TYR A 329 -0.33 -17.13 13.81
CA TYR A 329 -0.47 -18.44 13.15
C TYR A 329 -1.84 -18.70 12.53
N ILE A 330 -2.63 -17.65 12.25
CA ILE A 330 -3.99 -17.80 11.70
C ILE A 330 -4.01 -18.58 10.38
N LEU A 331 -2.96 -18.45 9.56
CA LEU A 331 -2.85 -19.18 8.31
C LEU A 331 -2.72 -20.69 8.52
N ALA A 332 -2.09 -21.14 9.62
CA ALA A 332 -2.03 -22.55 9.98
C ALA A 332 -3.43 -23.09 10.31
N ILE A 333 -4.23 -22.32 11.07
CA ILE A 333 -5.63 -22.66 11.37
C ILE A 333 -6.48 -22.69 10.10
N ILE A 334 -6.27 -21.73 9.19
CA ILE A 334 -6.90 -21.76 7.86
C ILE A 334 -6.53 -23.04 7.10
N GLY A 335 -5.26 -23.43 7.13
CA GLY A 335 -4.79 -24.67 6.51
C GLY A 335 -5.39 -25.91 7.12
N GLU A 336 -5.61 -25.94 8.44
CA GLU A 336 -6.28 -27.06 9.09
C GLU A 336 -7.78 -27.11 8.73
N GLU A 337 -8.52 -26.01 8.92
CA GLU A 337 -9.98 -25.99 8.78
C GLU A 337 -10.44 -26.02 7.32
N LEU A 338 -9.73 -25.34 6.41
CA LEU A 338 -10.08 -25.20 4.99
C LEU A 338 -9.12 -25.92 4.03
N GLY A 339 -8.06 -26.52 4.55
CA GLY A 339 -7.11 -27.31 3.77
C GLY A 339 -6.16 -26.47 2.91
N LEU A 340 -5.46 -27.17 2.02
CA LEU A 340 -4.65 -26.58 0.97
C LEU A 340 -5.46 -25.62 0.10
N LEU A 341 -6.72 -25.93 -0.20
CA LEU A 341 -7.56 -25.05 -1.03
C LEU A 341 -7.80 -23.69 -0.35
N GLY A 342 -8.14 -23.68 0.95
CA GLY A 342 -8.35 -22.45 1.70
C GLY A 342 -7.08 -21.57 1.77
N THR A 343 -5.94 -22.19 2.06
CA THR A 343 -4.65 -21.47 2.11
C THR A 343 -4.26 -20.91 0.74
N LEU A 344 -4.43 -21.68 -0.34
CA LEU A 344 -4.19 -21.19 -1.71
C LEU A 344 -5.11 -20.03 -2.07
N VAL A 345 -6.39 -20.04 -1.67
CA VAL A 345 -7.30 -18.92 -1.89
C VAL A 345 -6.77 -17.65 -1.21
N VAL A 346 -6.29 -17.72 0.03
CA VAL A 346 -5.70 -16.57 0.73
C VAL A 346 -4.47 -16.04 -0.02
N ILE A 347 -3.56 -16.93 -0.46
CA ILE A 347 -2.37 -16.55 -1.23
C ILE A 347 -2.76 -15.89 -2.56
N LEU A 348 -3.74 -16.45 -3.28
CA LEU A 348 -4.24 -15.89 -4.54
C LEU A 348 -4.91 -14.54 -4.35
N LEU A 349 -5.61 -14.31 -3.24
CA LEU A 349 -6.18 -13.01 -2.91
C LEU A 349 -5.10 -11.96 -2.63
N PHE A 350 -4.02 -12.30 -1.93
CA PHE A 350 -2.85 -11.43 -1.79
C PHE A 350 -2.15 -11.18 -3.13
N ALA A 351 -2.06 -12.18 -4.00
CA ALA A 351 -1.53 -12.00 -5.36
C ALA A 351 -2.41 -11.06 -6.20
N ALA A 352 -3.74 -11.20 -6.13
CA ALA A 352 -4.68 -10.29 -6.79
C ALA A 352 -4.58 -8.86 -6.25
N LEU A 353 -4.43 -8.70 -4.92
CA LEU A 353 -4.17 -7.42 -4.27
C LEU A 353 -2.87 -6.81 -4.80
N ALA A 354 -1.79 -7.59 -4.85
CA ALA A 354 -0.50 -7.16 -5.37
C ALA A 354 -0.62 -6.66 -6.82
N VAL A 355 -1.29 -7.42 -7.70
CA VAL A 355 -1.55 -7.00 -9.08
C VAL A 355 -2.29 -5.67 -9.12
N GLY A 356 -3.33 -5.49 -8.30
CA GLY A 356 -4.06 -4.24 -8.18
C GLY A 356 -3.16 -3.05 -7.78
N LEU A 357 -2.37 -3.21 -6.71
CA LEU A 357 -1.44 -2.19 -6.22
C LEU A 357 -0.36 -1.83 -7.26
N PHE A 358 0.25 -2.81 -7.91
CA PHE A 358 1.24 -2.59 -8.96
C PHE A 358 0.64 -1.89 -10.19
N ARG A 359 -0.61 -2.17 -10.53
CA ARG A 359 -1.31 -1.45 -11.62
C ARG A 359 -1.47 0.04 -11.30
N VAL A 360 -1.84 0.38 -10.06
CA VAL A 360 -1.92 1.79 -9.63
C VAL A 360 -0.55 2.45 -9.75
N ILE A 361 0.51 1.82 -9.27
CA ILE A 361 1.89 2.34 -9.35
C ILE A 361 2.31 2.59 -10.81
N ARG A 362 2.03 1.66 -11.73
CA ARG A 362 2.47 1.77 -13.14
C ARG A 362 1.64 2.73 -13.98
N ARG A 363 0.36 2.93 -13.66
CA ARG A 363 -0.58 3.71 -14.50
C ARG A 363 -0.82 5.13 -14.02
N HIS A 364 -0.67 5.38 -12.72
CA HIS A 364 -0.86 6.73 -12.19
C HIS A 364 0.23 7.67 -12.69
N ARG A 365 -0.09 8.97 -12.90
CA ARG A 365 0.88 9.96 -13.44
C ARG A 365 1.55 10.82 -12.36
N ASP A 366 0.96 10.88 -11.18
CA ASP A 366 1.49 11.62 -10.03
C ASP A 366 2.52 10.77 -9.25
N PRO A 367 3.79 11.19 -9.16
CA PRO A 367 4.82 10.47 -8.41
C PRO A 367 4.49 10.29 -6.92
N PHE A 368 3.76 11.23 -6.31
CA PHE A 368 3.31 11.10 -4.92
C PHE A 368 2.50 9.83 -4.72
N VAL A 369 1.52 9.62 -5.60
CA VAL A 369 0.64 8.45 -5.58
C VAL A 369 1.43 7.17 -5.83
N GLN A 370 2.31 7.17 -6.83
CA GLN A 370 3.13 6.00 -7.16
C GLN A 370 3.97 5.57 -5.94
N ILE A 371 4.71 6.51 -5.35
CA ILE A 371 5.64 6.24 -4.24
C ILE A 371 4.88 5.86 -2.96
N ALA A 372 3.81 6.58 -2.61
CA ALA A 372 2.99 6.25 -1.44
C ALA A 372 2.34 4.86 -1.59
N THR A 373 1.82 4.53 -2.78
CA THR A 373 1.28 3.19 -3.07
C THR A 373 2.39 2.14 -3.01
N GLY A 374 3.60 2.45 -3.49
CA GLY A 374 4.77 1.59 -3.39
C GLY A 374 5.14 1.25 -1.94
N GLY A 375 5.16 2.25 -1.06
CA GLY A 375 5.38 2.04 0.37
C GLY A 375 4.28 1.19 1.02
N ILE A 376 3.01 1.52 0.78
CA ILE A 376 1.86 0.76 1.30
C ILE A 376 1.87 -0.68 0.77
N ALA A 377 2.19 -0.89 -0.51
CA ALA A 377 2.29 -2.23 -1.10
C ALA A 377 3.42 -3.04 -0.48
N ALA A 378 4.61 -2.46 -0.33
CA ALA A 378 5.73 -3.15 0.30
C ALA A 378 5.47 -3.47 1.77
N TRP A 379 4.78 -2.59 2.50
CA TRP A 379 4.29 -2.88 3.84
C TRP A 379 3.35 -4.08 3.83
N ILE A 380 2.20 -4.00 3.16
CA ILE A 380 1.15 -5.02 3.27
C ILE A 380 1.63 -6.36 2.70
N LEU A 381 2.24 -6.35 1.52
CA LEU A 381 2.69 -7.58 0.85
C LEU A 381 3.94 -8.15 1.52
N GLY A 382 4.89 -7.30 1.93
CA GLY A 382 6.09 -7.75 2.64
C GLY A 382 5.74 -8.36 3.99
N GLN A 383 4.83 -7.73 4.73
CA GLN A 383 4.32 -8.28 5.99
C GLN A 383 3.61 -9.61 5.79
N ALA A 384 2.78 -9.75 4.74
CA ALA A 384 2.12 -11.01 4.41
C ALA A 384 3.13 -12.12 4.06
N LEU A 385 4.14 -11.81 3.24
CA LEU A 385 5.20 -12.76 2.88
C LEU A 385 6.01 -13.22 4.10
N ILE A 386 6.34 -12.29 5.01
CA ILE A 386 7.03 -12.62 6.26
C ILE A 386 6.16 -13.57 7.09
N ASN A 387 4.89 -13.23 7.34
CA ASN A 387 4.01 -14.08 8.13
C ASN A 387 3.82 -15.47 7.51
N ILE A 388 3.51 -15.55 6.21
CA ILE A 388 3.38 -16.82 5.49
C ILE A 388 4.67 -17.63 5.62
N GLY A 389 5.83 -16.99 5.43
CA GLY A 389 7.15 -17.62 5.57
C GLY A 389 7.41 -18.19 6.96
N VAL A 390 6.95 -17.53 8.02
CA VAL A 390 7.04 -18.06 9.40
C VAL A 390 6.15 -19.30 9.56
N VAL A 391 4.91 -19.23 9.09
CA VAL A 391 3.93 -20.32 9.24
C VAL A 391 4.37 -21.59 8.52
N VAL A 392 4.99 -21.47 7.35
CA VAL A 392 5.55 -22.63 6.60
C VAL A 392 7.00 -22.96 6.98
N ASN A 393 7.53 -22.36 8.06
CA ASN A 393 8.88 -22.57 8.59
C ASN A 393 10.03 -22.28 7.58
N LEU A 394 9.84 -21.28 6.71
CA LEU A 394 10.89 -20.71 5.85
C LEU A 394 11.60 -19.51 6.50
N LEU A 395 11.02 -18.93 7.56
CA LEU A 395 11.56 -17.82 8.32
C LEU A 395 11.45 -18.10 9.83
N PRO A 396 12.34 -17.56 10.67
CA PRO A 396 12.24 -17.65 12.12
C PRO A 396 10.99 -16.91 12.62
N VAL A 397 10.49 -17.28 13.81
CA VAL A 397 9.30 -16.65 14.40
C VAL A 397 9.57 -15.18 14.73
N ILE A 398 9.00 -14.25 13.94
CA ILE A 398 9.24 -12.79 14.10
C ILE A 398 8.10 -12.10 14.87
N GLY A 399 6.90 -12.69 14.90
CA GLY A 399 5.73 -12.17 15.61
C GLY A 399 5.07 -10.99 14.88
N VAL A 400 4.65 -11.21 13.63
CA VAL A 400 4.03 -10.18 12.81
C VAL A 400 2.73 -10.74 12.23
N PRO A 401 1.58 -10.05 12.42
CA PRO A 401 0.29 -10.58 12.01
C PRO A 401 0.12 -10.54 10.49
N LEU A 402 -0.69 -11.46 9.95
CA LEU A 402 -1.11 -11.49 8.56
C LEU A 402 -2.09 -10.34 8.29
N PRO A 403 -1.77 -9.36 7.41
CA PRO A 403 -2.64 -8.21 7.19
C PRO A 403 -4.04 -8.60 6.72
N LEU A 404 -5.08 -7.89 7.19
CA LEU A 404 -6.50 -8.14 6.90
C LEU A 404 -7.09 -9.46 7.42
N VAL A 405 -6.26 -10.46 7.74
CA VAL A 405 -6.70 -11.82 8.09
C VAL A 405 -6.59 -12.08 9.59
N SER A 406 -5.46 -11.73 10.21
CA SER A 406 -5.19 -11.99 11.62
C SER A 406 -6.01 -11.14 12.60
N ALA A 407 -6.10 -11.62 13.84
CA ALA A 407 -6.59 -10.85 14.97
C ALA A 407 -5.67 -9.64 15.22
N GLY A 408 -6.27 -8.47 15.36
CA GLY A 408 -5.51 -7.23 15.55
C GLY A 408 -6.30 -6.01 15.10
N GLY A 409 -7.14 -5.48 15.98
CA GLY A 409 -8.03 -4.36 15.67
C GLY A 409 -7.30 -3.15 15.06
N SER A 410 -6.18 -2.74 15.66
CA SER A 410 -5.40 -1.60 15.18
C SER A 410 -4.78 -1.83 13.80
N SER A 411 -4.21 -3.03 13.59
CA SER A 411 -3.61 -3.41 12.30
C SER A 411 -4.67 -3.47 11.19
N LEU A 412 -5.84 -4.04 11.49
CA LEU A 412 -6.97 -4.11 10.57
C LEU A 412 -7.47 -2.70 10.20
N LEU A 413 -7.67 -1.82 11.18
CA LEU A 413 -8.08 -0.43 10.97
C LEU A 413 -7.07 0.32 10.08
N ALA A 414 -5.77 0.26 10.43
CA ALA A 414 -4.73 0.98 9.70
C ALA A 414 -4.54 0.45 8.27
N THR A 415 -4.60 -0.87 8.09
CA THR A 415 -4.47 -1.50 6.77
C THR A 415 -5.67 -1.16 5.88
N LEU A 416 -6.90 -1.21 6.41
CA LEU A 416 -8.10 -0.82 5.66
C LEU A 416 -8.12 0.67 5.34
N LEU A 417 -7.63 1.52 6.25
CA LEU A 417 -7.44 2.94 5.99
C LEU A 417 -6.41 3.16 4.86
N ALA A 418 -5.27 2.46 4.91
CA ALA A 418 -4.23 2.53 3.88
C ALA A 418 -4.76 2.11 2.50
N LEU A 419 -5.49 0.99 2.44
CA LEU A 419 -6.11 0.49 1.22
C LEU A 419 -7.23 1.42 0.72
N GLY A 420 -7.99 2.03 1.64
CA GLY A 420 -8.95 3.09 1.32
C GLY A 420 -8.27 4.28 0.62
N ILE A 421 -7.11 4.71 1.11
CA ILE A 421 -6.31 5.76 0.47
C ILE A 421 -5.86 5.35 -0.94
N VAL A 422 -5.37 4.11 -1.10
CA VAL A 422 -4.97 3.61 -2.42
C VAL A 422 -6.18 3.47 -3.36
N LEU A 423 -7.37 3.12 -2.87
CA LEU A 423 -8.60 3.14 -3.67
C LEU A 423 -8.95 4.57 -4.11
N ALA A 424 -8.71 5.58 -3.28
CA ALA A 424 -8.85 6.99 -3.65
C ALA A 424 -7.89 7.34 -4.81
N PHE A 425 -6.65 6.83 -4.75
CA PHE A 425 -5.65 6.99 -5.80
C PHE A 425 -6.03 6.26 -7.09
N ALA A 426 -6.51 5.01 -6.99
CA ALA A 426 -6.98 4.23 -8.13
C ALA A 426 -8.18 4.92 -8.82
N ARG A 427 -9.07 5.55 -8.04
CA ARG A 427 -10.20 6.34 -8.58
C ARG A 427 -9.74 7.59 -9.32
N ASP A 428 -8.58 8.15 -8.95
CA ASP A 428 -8.00 9.32 -9.61
C ASP A 428 -7.15 8.97 -10.84
N GLU A 429 -6.99 7.67 -11.16
CA GLU A 429 -6.33 7.24 -12.39
C GLU A 429 -6.97 7.89 -13.64
N PRO A 430 -6.17 8.32 -14.63
CA PRO A 430 -6.70 8.81 -15.90
C PRO A 430 -7.65 7.78 -16.56
N GLY A 431 -8.91 8.16 -16.72
CA GLY A 431 -9.96 7.29 -17.31
C GLY A 431 -10.84 6.53 -16.30
N ALA A 432 -10.39 6.33 -15.06
CA ALA A 432 -11.15 5.58 -14.06
C ALA A 432 -12.49 6.24 -13.69
N ARG A 433 -12.50 7.58 -13.52
CA ARG A 433 -13.74 8.33 -13.24
C ARG A 433 -14.76 8.24 -14.38
N ARG A 434 -14.30 8.14 -15.64
CA ARG A 434 -15.17 8.06 -16.83
C ARG A 434 -15.74 6.65 -17.00
N ALA A 435 -14.94 5.62 -16.70
CA ALA A 435 -15.37 4.21 -16.65
C ALA A 435 -16.51 3.97 -15.64
N ALA A 436 -16.41 4.61 -14.48
CA ALA A 436 -17.41 4.49 -13.41
C ALA A 436 -18.73 5.16 -13.81
N THR A 437 -18.69 6.28 -14.54
CA THR A 437 -19.89 6.97 -15.03
C THR A 437 -20.51 6.33 -16.27
N SER A 438 -19.74 5.59 -17.07
CA SER A 438 -20.22 4.96 -18.31
C SER A 438 -20.80 3.56 -18.10
N ARG A 439 -20.63 2.95 -16.92
CA ARG A 439 -21.30 1.70 -16.56
C ARG A 439 -22.68 2.01 -15.97
N PRO A 440 -23.80 1.78 -16.69
CA PRO A 440 -25.11 1.79 -16.04
C PRO A 440 -25.07 0.76 -14.91
N SER A 441 -25.51 1.20 -13.73
CA SER A 441 -25.56 0.35 -12.54
C SER A 441 -26.28 -0.96 -12.88
N VAL A 442 -25.85 -2.07 -12.28
CA VAL A 442 -26.52 -3.38 -12.48
C VAL A 442 -28.02 -3.24 -12.22
N VAL A 443 -28.40 -2.39 -11.25
CA VAL A 443 -29.78 -1.99 -10.96
C VAL A 443 -30.47 -1.29 -12.14
N ALA A 444 -29.81 -0.34 -12.82
CA ALA A 444 -30.36 0.33 -14.00
C ALA A 444 -30.53 -0.64 -15.19
N ARG A 445 -29.63 -1.61 -15.34
CA ARG A 445 -29.77 -2.68 -16.35
C ARG A 445 -30.94 -3.63 -16.02
N SER A 446 -31.08 -4.06 -14.77
CA SER A 446 -32.20 -4.90 -14.34
C SER A 446 -33.55 -4.17 -14.45
N LEU A 447 -33.60 -2.87 -14.14
CA LEU A 447 -34.79 -2.04 -14.30
C LEU A 447 -35.14 -1.79 -15.78
N ALA A 448 -34.14 -1.61 -16.65
CA ALA A 448 -34.37 -1.46 -18.09
C ALA A 448 -34.96 -2.73 -18.72
N VAL A 449 -34.52 -3.91 -18.28
CA VAL A 449 -35.08 -5.21 -18.71
C VAL A 449 -36.51 -5.39 -18.17
N MET A 450 -36.78 -5.01 -16.92
CA MET A 450 -38.15 -5.05 -16.36
C MET A 450 -39.10 -4.02 -17.00
N GLY A 451 -38.58 -2.87 -17.47
CA GLY A 451 -39.36 -1.86 -18.17
C GLY A 451 -39.77 -2.25 -19.60
N GLN A 452 -39.02 -3.14 -20.25
CA GLN A 452 -39.35 -3.66 -21.58
C GLN A 452 -40.44 -4.75 -21.56
N GLY A 453 -40.71 -5.39 -20.42
CA GLY A 453 -41.74 -6.44 -20.29
C GLY A 453 -43.19 -5.94 -20.14
N ARG A 454 -43.44 -4.63 -20.14
CA ARG A 454 -44.77 -4.03 -19.91
C ARG A 454 -45.38 -3.32 -21.13
N ARG A 455 -44.80 -3.53 -22.31
CA ARG A 455 -45.36 -3.07 -23.60
C ARG A 455 -45.41 -4.26 -24.55
N GLY A 456 -46.36 -5.16 -24.29
CA GLY A 456 -46.75 -6.27 -25.15
C GLY A 456 -48.25 -6.41 -25.08
#